data_AF-A0A7S3KS89-F1
#
_entry.id   AF-A0A7S3KS89-F1
#
_cell.length_a   1.000
_cell.length_b   1.000
_cell.length_c   1.000
_cell.angle_alpha   90.00
_cell.angle_beta   90.00
_cell.angle_gamma   90.00
#
_symmetry.space_group_name_H-M   'P 1'
#
loop_
_entity.id
_entity.type
_entity.pdbx_description
1 polymer ?
#
loop_
_entity_poly.entity_id
_entity_poly.type
_entity_poly.pdbx_seq_one_letter_code
_entity_poly.pdbx_strand_id
1 'polypeptide(L)'
;RAQNLFFEEIEKEINEKEDFIQEQVRKEKDIFDSYILLKEYKKVLELSKEMMIVAQSSQIDKAEPPVNFGINAEGDNPSQNPEVNEHLLSNNTIIKVSNVIGTIEREEKDRFNKMVFRTTRGNALTHFRDFDKPLIDYSGKKVYKTVYVVMYPDGESVKNKIEKIC
;
A
#
# COMPACT_ATOMS: atom_id res chain seq x y z
N ARG A 1 11.86 26.70 60.72
CA ARG A 1 11.60 27.49 59.48
C ARG A 1 12.59 27.15 58.36
N ALA A 2 13.90 27.03 58.64
CA ALA A 2 14.91 26.65 57.64
C ALA A 2 14.76 25.22 57.05
N GLN A 3 14.27 24.25 57.83
CA GLN A 3 14.08 22.87 57.35
C GLN A 3 13.01 22.76 56.24
N ASN A 4 11.95 23.58 56.29
CA ASN A 4 10.88 23.54 55.28
C ASN A 4 11.36 24.05 53.91
N LEU A 5 12.23 25.05 53.89
CA LEU A 5 12.85 25.57 52.67
C LEU A 5 13.73 24.53 51.97
N PHE A 6 14.42 23.69 52.74
CA PHE A 6 15.28 22.64 52.19
C PHE A 6 14.45 21.53 51.53
N PHE A 7 13.29 21.18 52.11
CA PHE A 7 12.38 20.22 51.48
C PHE A 7 11.73 20.77 50.22
N GLU A 8 11.33 22.05 50.20
CA GLU A 8 10.77 22.70 49.00
C GLU A 8 11.78 22.74 47.83
N GLU A 9 13.06 23.00 48.13
CA GLU A 9 14.12 23.02 47.11
C GLU A 9 14.37 21.62 46.53
N ILE A 10 14.38 20.59 47.38
CA ILE A 10 14.50 19.19 46.95
C ILE A 10 13.29 18.78 46.09
N GLU A 11 12.06 19.13 46.51
CA GLU A 11 10.85 18.81 45.76
C GLU A 11 10.87 19.48 44.37
N LYS A 12 11.32 20.75 44.31
CA LYS A 12 11.51 21.44 43.04
C LYS A 12 12.53 20.75 42.14
N GLU A 13 13.69 20.38 42.69
CA GLU A 13 14.74 19.69 41.92
C GLU A 13 14.28 18.30 41.42
N ILE A 14 13.51 17.57 42.23
CA ILE A 14 12.92 16.28 41.83
C ILE A 14 11.95 16.48 40.67
N ASN A 15 11.05 17.46 40.75
CA ASN A 15 10.08 17.73 39.69
C ASN A 15 10.78 18.14 38.38
N GLU A 16 11.79 19.00 38.45
CA GLU A 16 12.58 19.38 37.27
C GLU A 16 13.29 18.18 36.61
N LYS A 17 13.82 17.26 37.43
CA LYS A 17 14.46 16.03 36.94
C LYS A 17 13.43 15.05 36.36
N GLU A 18 12.27 14.95 36.97
CA GLU A 18 11.18 14.12 36.47
C GLU A 18 10.72 14.61 35.09
N ASP A 19 10.44 15.91 34.96
CA ASP A 19 10.04 16.54 33.70
C ASP A 19 11.10 16.29 32.61
N PHE A 20 12.38 16.45 32.95
CA PHE A 20 13.48 16.17 32.03
C PHE A 20 13.51 14.71 31.57
N ILE A 21 13.35 13.75 32.49
CA ILE A 21 13.33 12.32 32.15
C ILE A 21 12.11 11.99 31.29
N GLN A 22 10.93 12.53 31.61
CA GLN A 22 9.72 12.32 30.81
C GLN A 22 9.91 12.85 29.38
N GLU A 23 10.53 14.02 29.23
CA GLU A 23 10.85 14.58 27.91
C GLU A 23 11.86 13.70 27.15
N GLN A 24 12.88 13.19 27.83
CA GLN A 24 13.87 12.28 27.22
C GLN A 24 13.22 10.98 26.74
N VAL A 25 12.37 10.36 27.55
CA VAL A 25 11.63 9.13 27.17
C VAL A 25 10.76 9.38 25.95
N ARG A 26 10.09 10.54 25.88
CA ARG A 26 9.28 10.92 24.71
C ARG A 26 10.14 11.03 23.45
N LYS A 27 11.27 11.72 23.53
CA LYS A 27 12.22 11.88 22.42
C LYS A 27 12.79 10.54 21.96
N GLU A 28 13.15 9.67 22.89
CA GLU A 28 13.64 8.33 22.57
C GLU A 28 12.60 7.54 21.77
N LYS A 29 11.34 7.58 22.20
CA LYS A 29 10.24 6.94 21.46
C LYS A 29 10.07 7.53 20.06
N ASP A 30 10.08 8.85 19.91
CA ASP A 30 9.93 9.51 18.61
C ASP A 30 11.06 9.12 17.63
N ILE A 31 12.30 8.99 18.13
CA ILE A 31 13.45 8.52 17.34
C ILE A 31 13.27 7.05 16.95
N PHE A 32 12.82 6.21 17.87
CA PHE A 32 12.58 4.80 17.61
C PHE A 32 11.50 4.61 16.52
N ASP A 33 10.38 5.33 16.62
CA ASP A 33 9.30 5.28 15.64
C ASP A 33 9.79 5.74 14.26
N SER A 34 10.60 6.80 14.21
CA SER A 34 11.25 7.29 12.98
C SER A 34 12.20 6.26 12.35
N TYR A 35 12.97 5.55 13.19
CA TYR A 35 13.86 4.48 12.74
C TYR A 35 13.08 3.30 12.14
N ILE A 36 11.99 2.87 12.78
CA ILE A 36 11.12 1.82 12.26
C ILE A 36 10.49 2.24 10.93
N LEU A 37 10.01 3.48 10.83
CA LEU A 37 9.46 4.03 9.59
C LEU A 37 10.49 4.02 8.44
N LEU A 38 11.73 4.43 8.70
CA LEU A 38 12.79 4.39 7.70
C LEU A 38 13.11 2.96 7.24
N LYS A 39 13.09 2.01 8.18
CA LYS A 39 13.27 0.58 7.89
C LYS A 39 12.14 0.03 7.03
N GLU A 40 10.91 0.47 7.26
CA GLU A 40 9.76 0.15 6.42
C GLU A 40 9.93 0.69 5.00
N TYR A 41 10.26 1.98 4.85
CA TYR A 41 10.49 2.58 3.54
C TYR A 41 11.58 1.85 2.75
N LYS A 42 12.70 1.50 3.40
CA LYS A 42 13.75 0.71 2.77
C LYS A 42 13.21 -0.62 2.24
N LYS A 43 12.44 -1.35 3.05
CA LYS A 43 11.91 -2.66 2.65
C LYS A 43 10.87 -2.55 1.54
N VAL A 44 10.04 -1.50 1.55
CA VAL A 44 9.10 -1.18 0.47
C VAL A 44 9.85 -0.99 -0.84
N LEU A 45 10.94 -0.21 -0.86
CA LEU A 45 11.72 0.03 -2.07
C LEU A 45 12.37 -1.25 -2.61
N GLU A 46 12.92 -2.09 -1.72
CA GLU A 46 13.51 -3.38 -2.10
C GLU A 46 12.47 -4.33 -2.72
N LEU A 47 11.34 -4.54 -2.03
CA LEU A 47 10.33 -5.51 -2.46
C LEU A 47 9.49 -5.02 -3.65
N SER A 48 9.21 -3.73 -3.73
CA SER A 48 8.44 -3.18 -4.85
C SER A 48 9.19 -3.28 -6.17
N LYS A 49 10.51 -3.13 -6.17
CA LYS A 49 11.36 -3.35 -7.35
C LYS A 49 11.15 -4.75 -7.93
N GLU A 50 11.11 -5.77 -7.09
CA GLU A 50 10.87 -7.16 -7.51
C GLU A 50 9.44 -7.35 -8.05
N MET A 51 8.43 -6.80 -7.37
CA MET A 51 7.03 -6.91 -7.80
C MET A 51 6.74 -6.23 -9.14
N MET A 52 7.39 -5.08 -9.39
CA MET A 52 7.12 -4.25 -10.55
C MET A 52 7.69 -4.88 -11.83
N ILE A 53 8.81 -5.60 -11.73
CA ILE A 53 9.37 -6.40 -12.83
C ILE A 53 8.38 -7.50 -13.24
N VAL A 54 7.84 -8.26 -12.28
CA VAL A 54 6.90 -9.36 -12.54
C VAL A 54 5.63 -8.89 -13.24
N ALA A 55 5.12 -7.71 -12.88
CA ALA A 55 3.93 -7.12 -13.50
C ALA A 55 4.14 -6.64 -14.95
N GLN A 56 5.37 -6.25 -15.31
CA GLN A 56 5.72 -5.89 -16.68
C GLN A 56 6.00 -7.12 -17.55
N SER A 57 6.69 -8.13 -17.02
CA SER A 57 6.98 -9.37 -17.76
C SER A 57 5.73 -10.20 -18.04
N SER A 58 4.72 -10.17 -17.17
CA SER A 58 3.44 -10.85 -17.42
C SER A 58 2.58 -10.19 -18.52
N GLN A 59 2.94 -9.00 -19.02
CA GLN A 59 2.37 -8.43 -20.25
C GLN A 59 3.14 -8.83 -21.53
N ILE A 60 4.38 -9.32 -21.42
CA ILE A 60 5.21 -9.66 -22.58
C ILE A 60 4.98 -11.13 -23.03
N ASP A 61 4.61 -12.03 -22.11
CA ASP A 61 4.54 -13.48 -22.38
C ASP A 61 3.15 -14.02 -22.79
N LYS A 62 2.17 -13.16 -23.12
CA LYS A 62 0.86 -13.60 -23.67
C LYS A 62 0.66 -13.23 -25.14
N ALA A 63 1.71 -13.30 -25.93
CA ALA A 63 1.60 -13.42 -27.39
C ALA A 63 1.26 -14.88 -27.77
N GLU A 64 0.11 -15.38 -27.31
CA GLU A 64 -0.52 -16.58 -27.87
C GLU A 64 -1.85 -16.15 -28.52
N PRO A 65 -2.22 -16.75 -29.66
CA PRO A 65 -3.35 -16.30 -30.47
C PRO A 65 -4.65 -16.35 -29.65
N PRO A 66 -5.57 -15.40 -29.82
CA PRO A 66 -6.77 -15.34 -29.00
C PRO A 66 -7.64 -16.59 -29.23
N VAL A 67 -7.65 -17.47 -28.23
CA VAL A 67 -8.66 -18.52 -28.08
C VAL A 67 -10.00 -17.84 -27.83
N ASN A 68 -10.88 -17.99 -28.82
CA ASN A 68 -12.24 -17.48 -28.85
C ASN A 68 -13.08 -18.15 -27.74
N PHE A 69 -13.21 -17.50 -26.57
CA PHE A 69 -14.18 -17.90 -25.55
C PHE A 69 -15.57 -17.41 -25.97
N GLY A 70 -16.19 -18.15 -26.89
CA GLY A 70 -17.59 -17.99 -27.26
C GLY A 70 -18.48 -18.42 -26.10
N ILE A 71 -19.11 -17.46 -25.42
CA ILE A 71 -20.33 -17.72 -24.65
C ILE A 71 -21.50 -17.49 -25.61
N ASN A 72 -22.04 -18.60 -26.11
CA ASN A 72 -23.26 -18.64 -26.90
C ASN A 72 -24.43 -18.17 -26.04
N ALA A 73 -25.07 -17.07 -26.43
CA ALA A 73 -26.45 -16.79 -26.08
C ALA A 73 -27.26 -16.89 -27.37
N GLU A 74 -28.05 -17.97 -27.49
CA GLU A 74 -29.01 -18.19 -28.57
C GLU A 74 -30.00 -17.01 -28.63
N GLY A 75 -30.19 -16.45 -29.82
CA GLY A 75 -31.10 -15.32 -30.05
C GLY A 75 -31.10 -14.85 -31.51
N ASP A 76 -31.87 -15.55 -32.33
CA ASP A 76 -32.52 -15.18 -33.59
C ASP A 76 -32.05 -13.97 -34.45
N ASN A 77 -31.73 -14.34 -35.68
CA ASN A 77 -31.94 -13.69 -36.99
C ASN A 77 -30.89 -12.71 -37.59
N PRO A 78 -30.57 -12.87 -38.89
CA PRO A 78 -29.55 -12.10 -39.60
C PRO A 78 -30.17 -10.90 -40.33
N SER A 79 -29.58 -9.71 -40.19
CA SER A 79 -29.81 -8.66 -41.17
C SER A 79 -28.53 -7.87 -41.42
N GLN A 80 -28.22 -7.81 -42.71
CA GLN A 80 -27.07 -7.23 -43.36
C GLN A 80 -26.89 -5.76 -42.99
N ASN A 81 -25.67 -5.38 -42.61
CA ASN A 81 -25.09 -4.03 -42.70
C ASN A 81 -23.58 -4.14 -42.44
N PRO A 82 -22.68 -3.97 -43.43
CA PRO A 82 -21.24 -4.03 -43.21
C PRO A 82 -20.68 -2.62 -42.93
N GLU A 83 -21.18 -1.93 -41.91
CA GLU A 83 -20.63 -0.63 -41.48
C GLU A 83 -20.76 -0.44 -39.97
N VAL A 84 -20.23 -1.37 -39.16
CA VAL A 84 -20.12 -1.12 -37.72
C VAL A 84 -18.85 -1.76 -37.15
N ASN A 85 -17.94 -0.88 -36.72
CA ASN A 85 -16.91 -1.08 -35.70
C ASN A 85 -15.68 -1.95 -36.02
N GLU A 86 -15.00 -1.63 -37.12
CA GLU A 86 -13.55 -1.83 -37.25
C GLU A 86 -12.79 -0.69 -36.52
N HIS A 87 -13.09 -0.46 -35.23
CA HIS A 87 -12.39 0.60 -34.47
C HIS A 87 -12.04 0.24 -33.02
N LEU A 88 -12.23 -1.02 -32.61
CA LEU A 88 -11.82 -1.48 -31.26
C LEU A 88 -10.48 -2.22 -31.23
N LEU A 89 -9.85 -2.44 -32.39
CA LEU A 89 -8.53 -3.07 -32.50
C LEU A 89 -7.45 -2.12 -33.07
N SER A 90 -7.81 -0.87 -33.34
CA SER A 90 -6.94 0.12 -33.99
C SER A 90 -6.34 1.13 -33.03
N ASN A 91 -6.13 0.79 -31.75
CA ASN A 91 -5.39 1.67 -30.88
C ASN A 91 -4.25 0.90 -30.24
N ASN A 92 -3.05 1.11 -30.78
CA ASN A 92 -1.77 1.02 -30.10
C ASN A 92 -1.72 2.07 -28.96
N THR A 93 -2.80 2.23 -28.20
CA THR A 93 -2.89 3.11 -27.05
C THR A 93 -2.01 2.52 -25.97
N ILE A 94 -0.85 3.14 -25.79
CA ILE A 94 -0.03 2.96 -24.61
C ILE A 94 -0.91 3.30 -23.41
N ILE A 95 -1.49 2.30 -22.75
CA ILE A 95 -2.24 2.49 -21.52
C ILE A 95 -1.20 2.85 -20.47
N LYS A 96 -1.16 4.13 -20.09
CA LYS A 96 -0.33 4.58 -18.99
C LYS A 96 -0.87 3.96 -17.70
N VAL A 97 -0.02 3.22 -16.99
CA VAL A 97 -0.35 2.61 -15.70
C VAL A 97 0.32 3.42 -14.60
N SER A 98 -0.47 3.76 -13.58
CA SER A 98 -0.02 4.41 -12.36
C SER A 98 0.00 3.39 -11.23
N ASN A 99 0.84 3.62 -10.22
CA ASN A 99 0.95 2.73 -9.06
C ASN A 99 1.02 3.48 -7.74
N VAL A 100 0.55 2.80 -6.69
CA VAL A 100 0.70 3.23 -5.29
C VAL A 100 1.28 2.07 -4.51
N ILE A 101 2.26 2.37 -3.66
CA ILE A 101 3.05 1.38 -2.93
C ILE A 101 3.04 1.77 -1.46
N GLY A 102 2.87 0.79 -0.57
CA GLY A 102 2.86 1.04 0.86
C GLY A 102 3.04 -0.23 1.68
N THR A 103 2.82 -0.10 2.99
CA THR A 103 2.81 -1.23 3.93
C THR A 103 1.46 -1.33 4.61
N ILE A 104 1.03 -2.55 4.88
CA ILE A 104 -0.16 -2.84 5.66
C ILE A 104 0.13 -3.95 6.67
N GLU A 105 -0.65 -4.02 7.74
CA GLU A 105 -0.63 -5.17 8.63
C GLU A 105 -1.03 -6.45 7.88
N ARG A 106 -0.34 -7.55 8.18
CA ARG A 106 -0.50 -8.81 7.43
C ARG A 106 -1.93 -9.36 7.51
N GLU A 107 -2.61 -9.14 8.63
CA GLU A 107 -4.01 -9.57 8.83
C GLU A 107 -5.01 -8.79 7.98
N GLU A 108 -4.73 -7.53 7.66
CA GLU A 108 -5.62 -6.66 6.87
C GLU A 108 -5.49 -6.87 5.35
N LYS A 109 -4.54 -7.69 4.90
CA LYS A 109 -4.24 -7.95 3.48
C LYS A 109 -5.48 -8.32 2.66
N ASP A 110 -6.26 -9.29 3.11
CA ASP A 110 -7.41 -9.78 2.37
C ASP A 110 -8.56 -8.76 2.33
N ARG A 111 -8.74 -8.03 3.43
CA ARG A 111 -9.74 -6.96 3.53
C ARG A 111 -9.40 -5.81 2.58
N PHE A 112 -8.13 -5.39 2.59
CA PHE A 112 -7.62 -4.36 1.68
C PHE A 112 -7.78 -4.76 0.21
N ASN A 113 -7.38 -5.98 -0.16
CA ASN A 113 -7.52 -6.47 -1.53
C ASN A 113 -8.98 -6.44 -2.02
N LYS A 114 -9.92 -6.90 -1.18
CA LYS A 114 -11.35 -6.85 -1.49
C LYS A 114 -11.86 -5.41 -1.64
N MET A 115 -11.38 -4.48 -0.81
CA MET A 115 -11.76 -3.07 -0.86
C MET A 115 -11.28 -2.38 -2.14
N VAL A 116 -10.03 -2.61 -2.53
CA VAL A 116 -9.45 -2.11 -3.79
C VAL A 116 -10.22 -2.69 -4.98
N PHE A 117 -10.43 -4.01 -5.02
CA PHE A 117 -11.12 -4.68 -6.12
C PHE A 117 -12.55 -4.15 -6.31
N ARG A 118 -13.33 -4.03 -5.22
CA ARG A 118 -14.71 -3.53 -5.28
C ARG A 118 -14.77 -2.07 -5.72
N THR A 119 -13.90 -1.22 -5.18
CA THR A 119 -13.93 0.23 -5.46
C THR A 119 -13.53 0.54 -6.90
N THR A 120 -12.57 -0.21 -7.43
CA THR A 120 -12.10 -0.08 -8.81
C THR A 120 -12.88 -0.93 -9.81
N ARG A 121 -13.83 -1.74 -9.33
CA ARG A 121 -14.60 -2.72 -10.14
C ARG A 121 -13.69 -3.68 -10.91
N GLY A 122 -12.61 -4.12 -10.27
CA GLY A 122 -11.63 -5.04 -10.84
C GLY A 122 -10.59 -4.41 -11.78
N ASN A 123 -10.60 -3.08 -11.95
CA ASN A 123 -9.65 -2.38 -12.83
C ASN A 123 -8.28 -2.12 -12.18
N ALA A 124 -8.11 -2.40 -10.90
CA ALA A 124 -6.80 -2.32 -10.23
C ALA A 124 -6.28 -3.70 -9.85
N LEU A 125 -4.99 -3.91 -10.07
CA LEU A 125 -4.26 -5.11 -9.70
C LEU A 125 -3.46 -4.85 -8.43
N THR A 126 -3.60 -5.73 -7.42
CA THR A 126 -2.86 -5.60 -6.16
C THR A 126 -1.92 -6.78 -5.98
N HIS A 127 -0.65 -6.50 -5.72
CA HIS A 127 0.36 -7.48 -5.36
C HIS A 127 0.83 -7.25 -3.93
N PHE A 128 1.14 -8.34 -3.23
CA PHE A 128 1.58 -8.30 -1.84
C PHE A 128 2.86 -9.12 -1.65
N ARG A 129 3.73 -8.67 -0.76
CA ARG A 129 4.89 -9.42 -0.29
C ARG A 129 5.08 -9.18 1.19
N ASP A 130 5.04 -10.26 1.94
CA ASP A 130 5.18 -10.24 3.38
C ASP A 130 6.63 -9.90 3.76
N PHE A 131 6.82 -9.21 4.88
CA PHE A 131 8.15 -8.98 5.42
C PHE A 131 8.75 -10.31 5.91
N ASP A 132 10.04 -10.51 5.64
CA ASP A 132 10.76 -11.73 6.07
C ASP A 132 10.82 -11.87 7.60
N LYS A 133 10.89 -10.73 8.30
CA LYS A 133 10.94 -10.65 9.76
C LYS A 133 9.91 -9.64 10.26
N PRO A 134 9.26 -9.91 11.40
CA PRO A 134 8.39 -8.92 12.03
C PRO A 134 9.21 -7.70 12.48
N LEU A 135 8.56 -6.55 12.50
CA LEU A 135 9.06 -5.35 13.15
C LEU A 135 8.80 -5.46 14.64
N ILE A 136 9.59 -4.76 15.44
CA ILE A 136 9.44 -4.72 16.89
C ILE A 136 9.02 -3.30 17.21
N ASP A 137 7.86 -3.17 17.84
CA ASP A 137 7.35 -1.90 18.36
C ASP A 137 8.17 -1.45 19.60
N TYR A 138 8.05 -0.19 20.01
CA TYR A 138 8.76 0.34 21.18
C TYR A 138 8.46 -0.48 22.46
N SER A 139 7.25 -1.07 22.53
CA SER A 139 6.83 -1.99 23.59
C SER A 139 7.49 -3.38 23.56
N GLY A 140 8.27 -3.69 22.53
CA GLY A 140 8.84 -5.04 22.30
C GLY A 140 7.88 -6.00 21.58
N LYS A 141 6.65 -5.58 21.25
CA LYS A 141 5.68 -6.40 20.52
C LYS A 141 6.11 -6.61 19.07
N LYS A 142 5.97 -7.85 18.57
CA LYS A 142 6.19 -8.18 17.16
C LYS A 142 4.99 -7.74 16.31
N VAL A 143 5.25 -6.94 15.29
CA VAL A 143 4.28 -6.46 14.30
C VAL A 143 4.60 -7.08 12.94
N TYR A 144 3.64 -7.81 12.37
CA TYR A 144 3.79 -8.45 11.07
C TYR A 144 3.22 -7.55 9.98
N LYS A 145 4.11 -7.01 9.13
CA LYS A 145 3.73 -6.16 8.00
C LYS A 145 3.95 -6.86 6.66
N THR A 146 3.30 -6.30 5.65
CA THR A 146 3.29 -6.74 4.26
C THR A 146 3.40 -5.51 3.36
N VAL A 147 4.29 -5.53 2.38
CA VAL A 147 4.35 -4.52 1.32
C VAL A 147 3.26 -4.81 0.31
N TYR A 148 2.56 -3.78 -0.14
CA TYR A 148 1.63 -3.88 -1.25
C TYR A 148 2.02 -2.94 -2.39
N VAL A 149 1.66 -3.33 -3.61
CA VAL A 149 1.70 -2.50 -4.82
C VAL A 149 0.33 -2.59 -5.47
N VAL A 150 -0.36 -1.46 -5.60
CA VAL A 150 -1.61 -1.34 -6.37
C VAL A 150 -1.28 -0.68 -7.69
N MET A 151 -1.58 -1.36 -8.80
CA MET A 151 -1.41 -0.85 -10.16
C MET A 151 -2.78 -0.60 -10.77
N TYR A 152 -2.97 0.54 -11.41
CA TYR A 152 -4.24 0.93 -11.99
C TYR A 152 -4.04 1.80 -13.25
N PRO A 153 -5.00 1.82 -14.19
CA PRO A 153 -4.95 2.71 -15.35
C PRO A 153 -4.87 4.17 -14.91
N ASP A 154 -4.01 4.96 -15.56
CA ASP A 154 -3.82 6.36 -15.21
C ASP A 154 -5.12 7.14 -15.41
N GLY A 155 -5.54 7.86 -14.37
CA GLY A 155 -6.83 8.51 -14.32
C GLY A 155 -7.14 9.05 -12.93
N GLU A 156 -7.50 10.33 -12.86
CA GLU A 156 -7.71 11.06 -11.60
C GLU A 156 -8.82 10.44 -10.74
N SER A 157 -9.91 9.96 -11.36
CA SER A 157 -11.01 9.31 -10.63
C SER A 157 -10.59 8.02 -9.92
N VAL A 158 -9.75 7.20 -10.55
CA VAL A 158 -9.26 5.95 -9.94
C VAL A 158 -8.21 6.26 -8.90
N LYS A 159 -7.29 7.19 -9.19
CA LYS A 159 -6.29 7.67 -8.23
C LYS A 159 -6.92 8.16 -6.93
N ASN A 160 -7.90 9.07 -7.01
CA ASN A 160 -8.58 9.62 -5.83
C ASN A 160 -9.36 8.57 -5.02
N LYS A 161 -9.79 7.47 -5.66
CA LYS A 161 -10.43 6.34 -4.96
C LYS A 161 -9.40 5.47 -4.24
N ILE A 162 -8.27 5.20 -4.87
CA ILE A 162 -7.18 4.41 -4.29
C ILE A 162 -6.52 5.16 -3.13
N GLU A 163 -6.28 6.47 -3.27
CA GLU A 163 -5.73 7.32 -2.20
C GLU A 163 -6.63 7.44 -0.96
N LYS A 164 -7.93 7.12 -1.08
CA LYS A 164 -8.84 7.06 0.09
C LYS A 164 -8.84 5.70 0.80
N ILE A 165 -8.31 4.67 0.15
CA ILE A 165 -8.23 3.30 0.66
C ILE A 165 -6.88 3.07 1.34
N CYS A 166 -5.81 3.53 0.68
CA CYS A 166 -4.43 3.52 1.17
C CYS A 166 -4.24 4.53 2.30
#